data_AF-A0A973CM87-F1
#
_entry.id   AF-A0A973CM87-F1
#
_cell.length_a   1.000
_cell.length_b   1.000
_cell.length_c   1.000
_cell.angle_alpha   90.00
_cell.angle_beta   90.00
_cell.angle_gamma   90.00
#
_symmetry.space_group_name_H-M   'P 1'
#
loop_
_entity.id
_entity.type
_entity.pdbx_description
1 polymer ?
#
loop_
_entity_poly.entity_id
_entity_poly.type
_entity_poly.pdbx_seq_one_letter_code
_entity_poly.pdbx_strand_id
1 'polypeptide(L)' 'MYTELDQVKLKDGSTATLALIQGPDADWAEQIKALLGHKGGLWNWQNEQCIDHDLGFEARYYVLIQDGKIFS' A
#
# COMPACT_ATOMS: atom_id res chain seq x y z
N MET A 1 2.17 -7.43 -6.45
CA MET A 1 3.14 -6.86 -7.41
C MET A 1 3.40 -5.41 -7.10
N TYR A 2 4.67 -4.99 -7.04
CA TYR A 2 5.11 -3.61 -6.84
C TYR A 2 5.51 -2.93 -8.17
N THR A 3 5.05 -1.70 -8.38
CA THR A 3 5.38 -0.88 -9.55
C THR A 3 5.67 0.56 -9.12
N GLU A 4 6.88 1.05 -9.38
CA GLU A 4 7.18 2.49 -9.26
C GLU A 4 6.48 3.28 -10.37
N LEU A 5 5.87 4.41 -10.01
CA LEU A 5 5.12 5.25 -10.94
C LEU A 5 5.79 6.59 -11.17
N ASP A 6 6.24 7.26 -10.11
CA ASP A 6 6.88 8.59 -10.18
C ASP A 6 7.66 8.93 -8.90
N GLN A 7 8.42 10.03 -8.92
CA GLN A 7 9.04 10.66 -7.75
C GLN A 7 8.30 11.95 -7.40
N VAL A 8 7.95 12.11 -6.12
CA VAL A 8 7.17 13.25 -5.63
C VAL A 8 7.94 14.01 -4.56
N LYS A 9 7.93 15.35 -4.65
CA LYS A 9 8.53 16.22 -3.63
C LYS A 9 7.50 16.54 -2.54
N LEU A 10 7.84 16.23 -1.30
CA LEU A 10 7.01 16.52 -0.13
C LEU A 10 7.17 17.97 0.32
N LYS A 11 6.27 18.42 1.21
CA LYS A 11 6.21 19.82 1.68
C LYS A 11 7.46 20.25 2.47
N ASP A 12 8.12 19.31 3.13
CA ASP A 12 9.38 19.53 3.85
C ASP A 12 10.62 19.55 2.94
N GLY A 13 10.42 19.35 1.63
CA GLY A 13 11.47 19.32 0.63
C GLY A 13 12.08 17.94 0.39
N SER A 14 11.72 16.92 1.17
CA SER A 14 12.13 15.52 0.94
C SER A 14 11.45 14.92 -0.29
N THR A 15 11.92 13.76 -0.73
CA THR A 15 11.39 13.03 -1.89
C THR A 15 10.85 11.67 -1.47
N ALA A 16 9.71 11.29 -2.03
CA ALA A 16 9.11 9.97 -1.89
C ALA A 16 8.77 9.39 -3.27
N THR A 17 8.80 8.07 -3.38
CA THR A 17 8.40 7.35 -4.59
C THR A 17 6.90 7.11 -4.56
N LEU A 18 6.16 7.58 -5.57
CA LEU A 18 4.79 7.13 -5.80
C LEU A 18 4.84 5.73 -6.40
N ALA A 19 4.20 4.77 -5.74
CA ALA A 19 4.17 3.38 -6.18
C ALA A 19 2.75 2.80 -6.14
N LEU A 20 2.54 1.80 -6.98
CA LEU A 20 1.38 0.92 -6.98
C LEU A 20 1.77 -0.44 -6.40
N ILE A 21 1.01 -0.90 -5.42
CA ILE A 21 1.03 -2.28 -4.94
C ILE A 21 -0.27 -2.94 -5.40
N GLN A 22 -0.18 -4.07 -6.11
CA GLN A 22 -1.33 -4.88 -6.54
C GLN A 22 -1.40 -6.17 -5.72
N GLY A 23 -2.54 -6.41 -5.08
CA GLY A 23 -2.80 -7.63 -4.31
C GLY A 23 -3.13 -8.85 -5.20
N PRO A 24 -2.87 -10.08 -4.72
CA PRO A 24 -2.20 -10.40 -3.46
C PRO A 24 -0.69 -10.08 -3.49
N ASP A 25 -0.14 -9.59 -2.38
CA ASP A 25 1.28 -9.23 -2.27
C ASP A 25 1.78 -9.45 -0.83
N ALA A 26 2.50 -10.55 -0.62
CA ALA A 26 3.00 -10.95 0.69
C ALA A 26 4.09 -10.02 1.24
N ASP A 27 4.88 -9.39 0.37
CA ASP A 27 6.00 -8.54 0.78
C ASP A 27 5.50 -7.21 1.37
N TRP A 28 4.39 -6.70 0.84
CA TRP A 28 3.78 -5.43 1.26
C TRP A 28 2.56 -5.59 2.18
N ALA A 29 2.05 -6.82 2.36
CA ALA A 29 0.83 -7.11 3.12
C ALA A 29 0.80 -6.43 4.49
N GLU A 30 1.85 -6.63 5.30
CA GLU A 30 1.88 -6.11 6.67
C GLU A 30 1.92 -4.58 6.72
N GLN A 31 2.62 -3.93 5.78
CA GLN A 31 2.66 -2.46 5.72
C GLN A 31 1.31 -1.88 5.26
N ILE A 32 0.63 -2.53 4.30
CA ILE A 32 -0.70 -2.11 3.83
C ILE A 32 -1.74 -2.27 4.94
N LYS A 33 -1.73 -3.41 5.66
CA LYS A 33 -2.60 -3.64 6.81
C LYS A 33 -2.37 -2.60 7.91
N ALA A 34 -1.12 -2.26 8.21
CA ALA A 34 -0.79 -1.22 9.17
C ALA A 34 -1.29 0.17 8.72
N LEU A 35 -1.07 0.56 7.46
CA LEU A 35 -1.53 1.84 6.91
C LEU A 35 -3.05 1.98 7.02
N LEU A 36 -3.80 0.93 6.70
CA LEU A 36 -5.25 0.94 6.62
C LEU A 36 -5.96 0.53 7.91
N GLY A 37 -5.23 0.09 8.94
CA GLY A 37 -5.79 -0.46 10.18
C GLY A 37 -6.68 0.52 10.96
N HIS A 38 -6.55 1.82 10.71
CA HIS A 38 -7.39 2.86 11.31
C HIS A 38 -8.84 2.87 10.78
N LYS A 39 -9.17 2.11 9.72
CA LYS A 39 -10.53 2.06 9.14
C LYS A 39 -11.51 1.25 9.99
N GLY A 40 -11.02 0.30 10.78
CA GLY A 40 -11.80 -0.49 11.73
C GLY A 40 -12.47 -1.74 11.14
N GLY A 41 -12.92 -2.63 12.04
CA GLY A 41 -13.61 -3.91 11.80
C GLY A 41 -13.68 -4.42 10.36
N LEU A 42 -14.85 -4.26 9.73
CA LEU A 42 -15.13 -4.83 8.40
C LEU A 42 -14.16 -4.34 7.32
N TRP A 43 -13.70 -3.09 7.41
CA TRP A 43 -12.75 -2.53 6.45
C TRP A 43 -11.36 -3.15 6.60
N ASN A 44 -10.92 -3.38 7.84
CA ASN A 44 -9.65 -4.06 8.09
C ASN A 44 -9.70 -5.49 7.54
N TRP A 45 -10.78 -6.22 7.83
CA TRP A 45 -11.00 -7.56 7.27
C TRP A 45 -10.98 -7.55 5.74
N GLN A 46 -11.72 -6.64 5.09
CA GLN A 46 -11.72 -6.54 3.64
C GLN A 46 -10.31 -6.27 3.09
N ASN A 47 -9.55 -5.36 3.70
CA ASN A 47 -8.20 -5.04 3.27
C ASN A 47 -7.25 -6.25 3.42
N GLU A 48 -7.38 -7.01 4.50
CA GLU A 48 -6.65 -8.28 4.68
C GLU A 48 -6.99 -9.27 3.56
N GLN A 49 -8.28 -9.49 3.28
CA GLN A 49 -8.68 -10.39 2.20
C GLN A 49 -8.12 -9.95 0.83
N CYS A 50 -8.17 -8.65 0.53
CA CYS A 50 -7.70 -8.11 -0.75
C CYS A 50 -6.17 -8.18 -0.93
N ILE A 51 -5.38 -8.09 0.15
CA ILE A 51 -3.91 -8.11 0.06
C ILE A 51 -3.32 -9.52 0.22
N ASP A 52 -4.03 -10.43 0.90
CA ASP A 52 -3.56 -11.78 1.17
C ASP A 52 -4.08 -12.82 0.17
N HIS A 53 -5.18 -12.53 -0.54
CA HIS A 53 -5.85 -13.52 -1.39
C HIS A 53 -6.16 -13.00 -2.80
N ASP A 54 -6.12 -13.91 -3.78
CA ASP A 54 -6.71 -13.66 -5.09
C ASP A 54 -8.22 -13.87 -5.01
N LEU A 55 -8.98 -12.80 -5.20
CA LEU A 55 -10.44 -12.77 -5.13
C LEU A 55 -11.09 -12.67 -6.52
N GLY A 56 -10.32 -12.81 -7.60
CA GLY A 56 -10.81 -12.67 -8.98
C GLY A 56 -10.98 -11.21 -9.42
N PHE A 57 -10.44 -10.24 -8.67
CA PHE A 57 -10.36 -8.83 -9.05
C PHE A 57 -9.03 -8.22 -8.57
N GLU A 58 -8.65 -7.10 -9.18
CA GLU A 58 -7.41 -6.41 -8.82
C GLU A 58 -7.63 -5.45 -7.64
N ALA A 59 -6.98 -5.73 -6.52
CA ALA A 59 -6.82 -4.76 -5.44
C ALA A 59 -5.60 -3.88 -5.73
N ARG A 60 -5.80 -2.56 -5.90
CA ARG A 60 -4.73 -1.59 -6.21
C ARG A 60 -4.56 -0.59 -5.08
N TYR A 61 -3.34 -0.51 -4.53
CA TYR A 61 -2.97 0.39 -3.46
C TYR A 61 -1.92 1.38 -3.97
N TYR A 62 -2.29 2.65 -4.09
CA TYR A 62 -1.38 3.73 -4.46
C TYR A 62 -0.81 4.35 -3.19
N VAL A 63 0.50 4.25 -3.02
CA VAL A 63 1.19 4.65 -1.79
C VAL A 63 2.42 5.47 -2.10
N LEU A 64 2.83 6.29 -1.14
CA LEU A 64 4.14 6.92 -1.14
C LEU A 64 5.12 6.03 -0.38
N ILE A 65 6.30 5.82 -0.94
CA ILE A 65 7.39 5.06 -0.31
C ILE A 65 8.54 6.02 -0.01
N GLN A 66 9.00 6.02 1.24
CA GLN A 66 10.19 6.72 1.68
C GLN A 66 11.07 5.76 2.48
N ASP A 67 12.36 5.70 2.15
CA ASP A 67 13.34 4.81 2.80
C ASP A 67 12.91 3.33 2.86
N GLY A 68 12.29 2.84 1.78
CA GLY A 68 11.84 1.46 1.63
C GLY A 68 10.57 1.10 2.43
N LYS A 69 9.89 2.09 3.02
CA LYS A 69 8.65 1.89 3.78
C LYS A 69 7.52 2.75 3.24
N ILE A 70 6.28 2.30 3.45
CA ILE A 70 5.11 3.14 3.22
C ILE A 70 5.20 4.38 4.12
N PHE A 71 5.14 5.54 3.47
CA PHE A 71 5.06 6.84 4.12
C PHE A 71 3.68 7.00 4.76
N SER A 72 3.63 7.21 6.08
CA SER A 72 2.40 7.40 6.86
C SER A 72 2.42 8.68 7.68
#